data_AF-A0A964IYS3-F1
#
_entry.id   AF-A0A964IYS3-F1
#
_cell.length_a   1.000
_cell.length_b   1.000
_cell.length_c   1.000
_cell.angle_alpha   90.00
_cell.angle_beta   90.00
_cell.angle_gamma   90.00
#
_symmetry.space_group_name_H-M   'P 1'
#
loop_
_entity.id
_entity.type
_entity.pdbx_description
1 polymer ?
#
loop_
_entity_poly.entity_id
_entity_poly.type
_entity_poly.pdbx_seq_one_letter_code
_entity_poly.pdbx_strand_id
1 'polypeptide(L)'
;MAVPPAGVELIGMRYPMITTYAGTSSEEVYAMCKAVEDNMASISASTGTKETWHPKNSGLPRADAPFHDGAIRYMTEKGWWTPQAQAWQTARLARQNRLIAAWPQAQVAFKTHVAAEAAKGNKIEGNEAWENFWMSFREKAIASA
;
A
#
# COMPACT_ATOMS: atom_id res chain seq x y z
N MET A 1 14.03 0.06 -13.94
CA MET A 1 15.02 0.91 -14.63
C MET A 1 15.99 1.39 -13.55
N ALA A 2 17.29 1.13 -13.68
CA ALA A 2 18.26 1.57 -12.69
C ALA A 2 18.55 3.07 -12.85
N VAL A 3 18.82 3.76 -11.74
CA VAL A 3 19.22 5.17 -11.77
C VAL A 3 20.61 5.27 -12.43
N PRO A 4 20.83 6.18 -13.40
CA PRO A 4 22.13 6.36 -14.02
C PRO A 4 23.23 6.75 -13.01
N PRO A 5 24.52 6.58 -13.34
CA PRO A 5 25.63 6.89 -12.42
C PRO A 5 25.67 8.31 -11.87
N ALA A 6 25.09 9.29 -12.58
CA ALA A 6 24.94 10.68 -12.13
C ALA A 6 23.50 11.05 -11.72
N GLY A 7 22.60 10.07 -11.68
CA GLY A 7 21.20 10.26 -11.32
C GLY A 7 21.00 10.29 -9.81
N VAL A 8 19.99 11.03 -9.37
CA VAL A 8 19.53 11.06 -7.98
C VAL A 8 18.18 10.33 -7.91
N GLU A 9 17.99 9.48 -6.89
CA GLU A 9 16.67 8.94 -6.60
C GLU A 9 15.76 10.06 -6.10
N LEU A 10 14.81 10.46 -6.94
CA LEU A 10 13.75 11.40 -6.59
C LEU A 10 12.48 10.63 -6.23
N ILE A 11 11.65 11.23 -5.39
CA ILE A 11 10.30 10.72 -5.09
C ILE A 11 9.51 10.68 -6.40
N GLY A 12 9.22 9.48 -6.90
CA GLY A 12 8.33 9.28 -8.04
C GLY A 12 6.88 9.26 -7.57
N MET A 13 6.11 10.29 -7.92
CA MET A 13 4.65 10.26 -7.73
C MET A 13 4.02 9.38 -8.81
N ARG A 14 3.40 8.27 -8.42
CA ARG A 14 2.66 7.42 -9.36
C ARG A 14 1.30 8.06 -9.65
N TYR A 15 1.08 8.46 -10.89
CA TYR A 15 -0.21 9.00 -11.34
C TYR A 15 -0.52 8.45 -12.75
N PRO A 16 -1.76 8.00 -13.02
CA PRO A 16 -2.91 7.92 -12.11
C PRO A 16 -2.81 6.77 -11.09
N MET A 17 -3.65 6.81 -10.06
CA MET A 17 -3.90 5.67 -9.17
C MET A 17 -5.39 5.35 -9.16
N ILE A 18 -5.73 4.11 -9.47
CA ILE A 18 -7.09 3.57 -9.26
C ILE A 18 -6.99 2.70 -8.02
N THR A 19 -7.63 3.14 -6.93
CA THR A 19 -7.60 2.46 -5.64
C THR A 19 -8.99 2.00 -5.26
N THR A 20 -9.05 0.94 -4.46
CA THR A 20 -10.31 0.38 -3.98
C THR A 20 -10.09 -0.29 -2.63
N TYR A 21 -11.17 -0.66 -1.94
CA TYR A 21 -11.10 -1.40 -0.69
C TYR A 21 -10.73 -2.86 -0.92
N ALA A 22 -10.13 -3.51 0.09
CA ALA A 22 -9.85 -4.94 0.05
C ALA A 22 -11.11 -5.82 -0.04
N GLY A 23 -12.28 -5.27 0.32
CA GLY A 23 -13.57 -5.97 0.26
C GLY A 23 -14.33 -5.80 -1.06
N THR A 24 -13.80 -5.05 -2.03
CA THR A 24 -14.40 -4.93 -3.37
C THR A 24 -14.36 -6.31 -4.05
N SER A 25 -15.37 -6.64 -4.87
CA SER A 25 -15.38 -7.96 -5.51
C SER A 25 -14.21 -8.11 -6.49
N SER A 26 -13.63 -9.31 -6.58
CA SER A 26 -12.54 -9.57 -7.54
C SER A 26 -13.01 -9.45 -8.98
N GLU A 27 -14.28 -9.76 -9.24
CA GLU A 27 -14.93 -9.62 -10.54
C GLU A 27 -15.00 -8.15 -10.98
N GLU A 28 -15.44 -7.26 -10.09
CA GLU A 28 -15.52 -5.82 -10.37
C GLU A 28 -14.13 -5.23 -10.62
N VAL A 29 -13.15 -5.58 -9.78
CA VAL A 29 -11.77 -5.08 -9.96
C VAL A 29 -11.16 -5.60 -11.27
N TYR A 30 -11.37 -6.88 -11.58
CA TYR A 30 -10.95 -7.46 -12.85
C TYR A 30 -11.60 -6.71 -14.04
N ALA A 31 -12.90 -6.48 -13.98
CA ALA A 31 -13.65 -5.77 -15.01
C ALA A 31 -13.14 -4.33 -15.19
N MET A 32 -12.79 -3.64 -14.09
CA MET A 32 -12.18 -2.31 -14.13
C MET A 32 -10.83 -2.33 -14.85
N CYS A 33 -9.93 -3.26 -14.53
CA CYS A 33 -8.64 -3.38 -15.22
C CYS A 33 -8.82 -3.59 -16.73
N LYS A 34 -9.75 -4.48 -17.11
CA LYS A 34 -10.09 -4.74 -18.51
C LYS A 34 -10.65 -3.49 -19.20
N ALA A 35 -11.59 -2.79 -18.56
CA ALA A 35 -12.19 -1.59 -19.11
C ALA A 35 -11.14 -0.49 -19.36
N VAL A 36 -10.14 -0.34 -18.49
CA VAL A 36 -9.03 0.60 -18.71
C VAL A 36 -8.21 0.21 -19.94
N GLU A 37 -7.82 -1.07 -20.08
CA GLU A 37 -7.09 -1.54 -21.27
C GLU A 37 -7.89 -1.31 -22.56
N ASP A 38 -9.16 -1.75 -22.58
CA ASP A 38 -10.03 -1.67 -23.75
C ASP A 38 -10.24 -0.21 -24.22
N ASN A 39 -10.13 0.76 -23.31
CA ASN A 39 -10.36 2.18 -23.58
C ASN A 39 -9.07 3.01 -23.69
N MET A 40 -7.90 2.36 -23.82
CA MET A 40 -6.61 3.05 -23.91
C MET A 40 -6.51 4.07 -25.04
N ALA A 41 -7.24 3.89 -26.14
CA ALA A 41 -7.28 4.89 -27.22
C ALA A 41 -7.89 6.22 -26.76
N SER A 42 -9.02 6.18 -26.05
CA SER A 42 -9.68 7.37 -25.51
C SER A 42 -8.83 8.03 -24.42
N ILE A 43 -8.28 7.22 -23.51
CA ILE A 43 -7.38 7.69 -22.46
C ILE A 43 -6.13 8.36 -23.07
N SER A 44 -5.58 7.76 -24.13
CA SER A 44 -4.38 8.29 -24.78
C SER A 44 -4.59 9.65 -25.45
N ALA A 45 -5.81 9.93 -25.87
CA ALA A 45 -6.17 11.22 -26.45
C ALA A 45 -6.46 12.29 -25.40
N SER A 46 -6.77 11.91 -24.14
CA SER A 46 -7.22 12.85 -23.11
C SER A 46 -6.12 13.33 -22.16
N THR A 47 -4.97 12.65 -22.10
CA THR A 47 -3.89 13.01 -21.17
C THR A 47 -2.49 12.79 -21.73
N GLY A 48 -1.56 13.67 -21.33
CA GLY A 48 -0.13 13.51 -21.60
C GLY A 48 0.53 12.35 -20.84
N THR A 49 -0.13 11.80 -19.81
CA THR A 49 0.36 10.67 -19.01
C THR A 49 -0.16 9.32 -19.50
N LYS A 50 -0.63 9.22 -20.75
CA LYS A 50 -1.29 8.04 -21.32
C LYS A 50 -0.59 6.70 -21.04
N GLU A 51 0.73 6.65 -21.13
CA GLU A 51 1.49 5.41 -20.93
C GLU A 51 1.34 4.84 -19.53
N THR A 52 1.18 5.70 -18.50
CA THR A 52 1.05 5.26 -17.11
C THR A 52 -0.35 4.78 -16.76
N TRP A 53 -1.36 5.01 -17.63
CA TRP A 53 -2.70 4.45 -17.45
C TRP A 53 -2.78 2.97 -17.81
N HIS A 54 -1.96 2.52 -18.75
CA HIS A 54 -2.03 1.15 -19.24
C HIS A 54 -1.76 0.15 -18.10
N PRO A 55 -2.62 -0.87 -17.86
CA PRO A 55 -2.47 -1.80 -16.73
C PRO A 55 -1.11 -2.51 -16.70
N LYS A 56 -0.53 -2.85 -17.85
CA LYS A 56 0.87 -3.33 -17.98
C LYS A 56 1.90 -2.49 -17.21
N ASN A 57 1.68 -1.18 -17.09
CA ASN A 57 2.60 -0.25 -16.44
C ASN A 57 2.13 0.11 -15.01
N SER A 58 0.83 0.34 -14.81
CA SER A 58 0.26 0.75 -13.52
C SER A 58 0.01 -0.40 -12.54
N GLY A 59 -0.30 -1.59 -13.07
CA GLY A 59 -0.66 -2.80 -12.33
C GLY A 59 0.52 -3.61 -11.80
N LEU A 60 1.72 -3.01 -11.73
CA LEU A 60 2.94 -3.70 -11.28
C LEU A 60 3.58 -3.02 -10.06
N PRO A 61 4.17 -3.80 -9.15
CA PRO A 61 5.00 -3.30 -8.05
C PRO A 61 6.17 -2.41 -8.48
N ARG A 62 6.67 -1.51 -7.62
CA ARG A 62 6.19 -1.19 -6.26
C ARG A 62 5.00 -0.23 -6.28
N ALA A 63 4.08 -0.34 -5.33
CA ALA A 63 2.92 0.54 -5.16
C ALA A 63 2.72 0.94 -3.68
N ASP A 64 1.88 1.94 -3.43
CA ASP A 64 1.62 2.45 -2.07
C ASP A 64 0.86 1.43 -1.20
N ALA A 65 -0.05 0.68 -1.81
CA ALA A 65 -0.83 -0.39 -1.20
C ALA A 65 -0.61 -1.73 -1.92
N PRO A 66 -0.91 -2.87 -1.26
CA PRO A 66 -1.00 -4.17 -1.92
C PRO A 66 -2.01 -4.14 -3.08
N PHE A 67 -1.77 -4.97 -4.09
CA PHE A 67 -2.70 -5.16 -5.22
C PHE A 67 -3.87 -6.05 -4.81
N HIS A 68 -5.03 -5.78 -5.40
CA HIS A 68 -6.25 -6.55 -5.21
C HIS A 68 -6.23 -7.84 -6.05
N ASP A 69 -6.81 -8.93 -5.56
CA ASP A 69 -6.76 -10.24 -6.22
C ASP A 69 -7.33 -10.23 -7.65
N GLY A 70 -8.45 -9.54 -7.88
CA GLY A 70 -8.99 -9.29 -9.22
C GLY A 70 -8.00 -8.62 -10.20
N ALA A 71 -7.19 -7.67 -9.73
CA ALA A 71 -6.16 -7.03 -10.54
C ALA A 71 -4.99 -7.98 -10.80
N ILE A 72 -4.53 -8.71 -9.76
CA ILE A 72 -3.49 -9.73 -9.89
C ILE A 72 -3.90 -10.79 -10.90
N ARG A 73 -5.14 -11.27 -10.84
CA ARG A 73 -5.71 -12.24 -11.78
C ARG A 73 -5.60 -11.73 -13.22
N TYR A 74 -6.10 -10.53 -13.48
CA TYR A 74 -6.04 -9.91 -14.80
C TYR A 74 -4.60 -9.77 -15.31
N MET A 75 -3.69 -9.24 -14.49
CA MET A 75 -2.28 -9.07 -14.84
C MET A 75 -1.59 -10.42 -15.11
N THR A 76 -1.99 -11.47 -14.40
CA THR A 76 -1.45 -12.84 -14.57
C THR A 76 -1.92 -13.44 -15.88
N GLU A 77 -3.22 -13.34 -16.21
CA GLU A 77 -3.79 -13.83 -17.47
C GLU A 77 -3.16 -13.15 -18.69
N LYS A 78 -2.78 -11.87 -18.57
CA LYS A 78 -2.07 -11.12 -19.62
C LYS A 78 -0.58 -11.43 -19.70
N GLY A 79 -0.03 -12.24 -18.78
CA GLY A 79 1.39 -12.57 -18.70
C GLY A 79 2.28 -11.42 -18.21
N TRP A 80 1.70 -10.41 -17.57
CA TRP A 80 2.45 -9.25 -17.04
C TRP A 80 2.84 -9.41 -15.57
N TRP A 81 2.11 -10.23 -14.81
CA TRP A 81 2.41 -10.48 -13.42
C TRP A 81 3.62 -11.42 -13.27
N THR A 82 4.73 -10.90 -12.75
CA THR A 82 5.99 -11.65 -12.63
C THR A 82 6.14 -12.30 -11.25
N PRO A 83 7.03 -13.31 -11.10
CA PRO A 83 7.38 -13.85 -9.79
C PRO A 83 7.92 -12.79 -8.82
N GLN A 84 8.65 -11.80 -9.33
CA GLN A 84 9.13 -10.67 -8.53
C GLN A 84 7.97 -9.79 -8.04
N ALA A 85 6.96 -9.55 -8.89
CA ALA A 85 5.76 -8.83 -8.49
C ALA A 85 5.01 -9.58 -7.38
N GLN A 86 4.88 -10.91 -7.53
CA GLN A 86 4.27 -11.75 -6.50
C GLN A 86 5.05 -11.70 -5.18
N ALA A 87 6.38 -11.81 -5.22
CA ALA A 87 7.22 -11.73 -4.02
C ALA A 87 7.06 -10.39 -3.29
N TRP A 88 7.02 -9.28 -4.03
CA TRP A 88 6.74 -7.97 -3.45
C TRP A 88 5.35 -7.90 -2.81
N GLN A 89 4.32 -8.39 -3.51
CA GLN A 89 2.94 -8.41 -3.02
C GLN A 89 2.83 -9.20 -1.72
N THR A 90 3.41 -10.40 -1.67
CA THR A 90 3.42 -11.26 -0.48
C THR A 90 4.08 -10.55 0.70
N ALA A 91 5.26 -9.95 0.51
CA ALA A 91 5.95 -9.22 1.56
C ALA A 91 5.14 -7.99 2.05
N ARG A 92 4.53 -7.25 1.11
CA ARG A 92 3.73 -6.06 1.43
C ARG A 92 2.47 -6.41 2.21
N LEU A 93 1.76 -7.48 1.82
CA LEU A 93 0.60 -8.01 2.55
C LEU A 93 1.00 -8.49 3.95
N ALA A 94 2.10 -9.24 4.08
CA ALA A 94 2.56 -9.71 5.38
C ALA A 94 2.82 -8.55 6.34
N ARG A 95 3.53 -7.51 5.88
CA ARG A 95 3.75 -6.29 6.65
C ARG A 95 2.44 -5.58 7.00
N GLN A 96 1.52 -5.44 6.05
CA GLN A 96 0.23 -4.78 6.28
C GLN A 96 -0.61 -5.52 7.32
N ASN A 97 -0.66 -6.86 7.25
CA ASN A 97 -1.40 -7.69 8.20
C ASN A 97 -0.81 -7.60 9.61
N ARG A 98 0.52 -7.52 9.75
CA ARG A 98 1.16 -7.26 11.06
C ARG A 98 0.73 -5.91 11.64
N LEU A 99 0.65 -4.86 10.83
CA LEU A 99 0.18 -3.55 11.29
C LEU A 99 -1.30 -3.56 11.70
N ILE A 100 -2.15 -4.22 10.92
CA ILE A 100 -3.58 -4.39 11.23
C ILE A 100 -3.74 -5.11 12.59
N ALA A 101 -2.99 -6.19 12.80
CA ALA A 101 -3.01 -6.94 14.06
C ALA A 101 -2.44 -6.14 15.25
N ALA A 102 -1.40 -5.33 15.00
CA ALA A 102 -0.73 -4.53 16.03
C ALA A 102 -1.58 -3.34 16.49
N TRP A 103 -2.44 -2.78 15.64
CA TRP A 103 -3.23 -1.59 15.97
C TRP A 103 -4.10 -1.74 17.24
N PRO A 104 -5.00 -2.75 17.36
CA PRO A 104 -5.78 -2.91 18.59
C PRO A 104 -4.91 -3.23 19.81
N GLN A 105 -3.79 -3.94 19.63
CA GLN A 105 -2.84 -4.22 20.71
C GLN A 105 -2.20 -2.93 21.22
N ALA A 106 -1.78 -2.04 20.32
CA ALA A 106 -1.24 -0.74 20.67
C ALA A 106 -2.26 0.11 21.42
N GLN A 107 -3.54 0.10 21.01
CA GLN A 107 -4.60 0.84 21.71
C GLN A 107 -4.77 0.38 23.16
N VAL A 108 -4.75 -0.94 23.40
CA VAL A 108 -4.81 -1.53 24.75
C VAL A 108 -3.56 -1.20 25.56
N ALA A 109 -2.38 -1.37 24.95
CA ALA A 109 -1.10 -1.09 25.59
C ALA A 109 -0.95 0.39 25.96
N PHE A 110 -1.42 1.30 25.11
CA PHE A 110 -1.39 2.74 25.39
C PHE A 110 -2.30 3.12 26.55
N LYS A 111 -3.53 2.58 26.62
CA LYS A 111 -4.41 2.79 27.77
C LYS A 111 -3.77 2.32 29.08
N THR A 112 -3.09 1.17 29.04
CA THR A 112 -2.36 0.62 30.20
C THR A 112 -1.20 1.54 30.59
N HIS A 113 -0.44 2.03 29.62
CA HIS A 113 0.65 2.98 29.85
C HIS A 113 0.16 4.29 30.47
N VAL A 114 -0.92 4.87 29.94
CA VAL A 114 -1.54 6.10 30.45
C VAL A 114 -1.98 5.91 31.91
N ALA A 115 -2.62 4.79 32.25
CA ALA A 115 -3.05 4.51 33.62
C ALA A 115 -1.86 4.36 34.59
N ALA A 116 -0.79 3.69 34.15
CA ALA A 116 0.42 3.52 34.95
C ALA A 116 1.15 4.85 35.20
N GLU A 117 1.14 5.76 34.24
CA GLU A 117 1.74 7.10 34.38
C GLU A 117 0.87 8.02 35.25
N ALA A 118 -0.46 7.93 35.14
CA ALA A 118 -1.39 8.63 36.03
C ALA A 118 -1.19 8.24 37.50
N ALA A 119 -0.92 6.97 37.79
CA ALA A 119 -0.62 6.50 39.15
C ALA A 119 0.69 7.09 39.73
N LYS A 120 1.58 7.61 38.89
CA LYS A 120 2.80 8.32 39.29
C LYS A 120 2.61 9.84 39.38
N GLY A 121 1.40 10.35 39.12
CA GLY A 121 1.10 11.77 39.03
C GLY A 121 1.44 12.40 37.67
N ASN A 122 1.87 11.61 36.69
CA ASN A 122 2.17 12.08 35.34
C ASN A 122 0.88 12.13 34.51
N LYS A 123 0.76 13.15 33.64
CA LYS A 123 -0.38 13.29 32.73
C LYS A 123 0.05 12.98 31.30
N ILE A 124 -0.57 11.95 30.70
CA ILE A 124 -0.40 11.60 29.28
C ILE A 124 -1.72 11.87 28.58
N GLU A 125 -1.73 12.85 27.67
CA GLU A 125 -2.90 13.22 26.91
C GLU A 125 -2.53 13.77 25.53
N GLY A 126 -3.52 13.88 24.66
CA GLY A 126 -3.37 14.45 23.32
C GLY A 126 -2.90 13.44 22.26
N ASN A 127 -3.04 13.86 21.01
CA ASN A 127 -2.75 13.03 19.84
C ASN A 127 -1.25 12.72 19.73
N GLU A 128 -0.39 13.66 20.09
CA GLU A 128 1.07 13.50 20.02
C GLU A 128 1.58 12.36 20.93
N ALA A 129 1.00 12.20 22.12
CA ALA A 129 1.35 11.10 23.02
C ALA A 129 1.01 9.73 22.41
N TRP A 130 -0.17 9.63 21.77
CA TRP A 130 -0.56 8.42 21.04
C TRP A 130 0.34 8.19 19.82
N GLU A 131 0.62 9.22 19.04
CA GLU A 131 1.48 9.11 17.85
C GLU A 131 2.88 8.63 18.21
N ASN A 132 3.52 9.22 19.22
CA ASN A 132 4.83 8.80 19.69
C ASN A 132 4.83 7.34 20.18
N PHE A 133 3.80 6.96 20.96
CA PHE A 133 3.63 5.58 21.41
C PHE A 133 3.45 4.61 20.23
N TRP A 134 2.55 4.94 19.31
CA TRP A 134 2.27 4.13 18.13
C TRP A 134 3.52 3.99 17.25
N MET A 135 4.29 5.06 17.05
CA MET A 135 5.50 4.99 16.22
C MET A 135 6.54 4.03 16.77
N SER A 136 6.73 3.99 18.10
CA SER A 136 7.61 3.01 18.76
C SER A 136 7.01 1.60 18.73
N PHE A 137 5.70 1.46 18.98
CA PHE A 137 5.02 0.16 18.97
C PHE A 137 5.03 -0.47 17.57
N ARG A 138 4.73 0.32 16.53
CA ARG A 138 4.68 -0.14 15.14
C ARG A 138 6.04 -0.63 14.67
N GLU A 139 7.12 0.04 15.07
CA GLU A 139 8.49 -0.32 14.69
C GLU A 139 8.81 -1.74 15.16
N LYS A 140 8.48 -2.06 16.40
CA LYS A 140 8.62 -3.41 16.96
C LYS A 140 7.71 -4.42 16.25
N ALA A 141 6.48 -4.03 15.91
CA ALA A 141 5.53 -4.92 15.23
C ALA A 141 5.96 -5.31 13.80
N ILE A 142 6.74 -4.46 13.12
CA ILE A 142 7.20 -4.71 11.74
C ILE A 142 8.70 -5.01 11.64
N ALA A 143 9.45 -4.97 12.74
CA ALA A 143 10.83 -5.45 12.77
C ALA A 143 10.83 -6.94 12.41
N SER A 144 11.49 -7.32 11.29
CA SER A 144 11.47 -8.65 10.60
C SER A 144 10.41 -8.89 9.50
N ALA A 145 9.74 -7.84 9.00
CA ALA A 145 8.83 -7.94 7.84
C ALA A 145 9.52 -7.65 6.51
#